data_AF-A0A1H6EV54-F1
#
_entry.id   AF-A0A1H6EV54-F1
#
_cell.length_a   1.000
_cell.length_b   1.000
_cell.length_c   1.000
_cell.angle_alpha   90.00
_cell.angle_beta   90.00
_cell.angle_gamma   90.00
#
_symmetry.space_group_name_H-M   'P 1'
#
loop_
_entity.id
_entity.type
_entity.pdbx_description
1 polymer ?
#
loop_
_entity_poly.entity_id
_entity_poly.type
_entity_poly.pdbx_seq_one_letter_code
_entity_poly.pdbx_strand_id
1 'polypeptide(L)'
;MHLADISTRVHDLPRSLAAVLISEACNVGLTPVIKDGDGALTRGRLSHVDQNYVRAETHAAANAIPIVKLWGGGLLASVDGLRFVVPVQTINAAPSPKYFGYKRGLTLLNAVNDQVMGIGQVVVPGTPRDPLYILDCLINLDAGP
;
A
#
# COMPACT_ATOMS: atom_id res chain seq x y z
N MET A 1 19.95 35.75 37.05
CA MET A 1 19.17 36.27 35.92
C MET A 1 18.44 35.10 35.29
N HIS A 2 17.13 34.99 35.54
CA HIS A 2 16.27 33.94 35.00
C HIS A 2 15.88 34.38 33.58
N LEU A 3 16.41 33.71 32.55
CA LEU A 3 16.04 33.99 31.15
C LEU A 3 14.73 33.26 30.86
N ALA A 4 13.65 34.00 30.98
CA ALA A 4 12.33 33.59 30.56
C ALA A 4 12.23 33.53 29.03
N ASP A 5 11.54 32.49 28.56
CA ASP A 5 10.72 32.46 27.35
C ASP A 5 11.43 32.60 25.99
N ILE A 6 12.23 31.59 25.62
CA ILE A 6 12.48 31.30 24.21
C ILE A 6 11.26 30.52 23.72
N SER A 7 10.43 31.10 22.86
CA SER A 7 9.47 30.33 22.08
C SER A 7 10.25 29.40 21.14
N THR A 8 10.61 28.21 21.63
CA THR A 8 11.36 27.17 20.92
C THR A 8 10.52 26.43 19.87
N ARG A 9 9.23 26.78 19.73
CA ARG A 9 8.31 26.13 18.78
C ARG A 9 8.45 26.75 17.40
N VAL A 10 8.78 25.91 16.42
CA VAL A 10 8.75 26.25 15.00
C VAL A 10 7.35 26.75 14.62
N HIS A 11 7.23 28.01 14.20
CA HIS A 11 5.97 28.61 13.73
C HIS A 11 5.48 27.89 12.47
N ASP A 12 4.19 27.59 12.32
CA ASP A 12 3.60 26.79 11.22
C ASP A 12 4.14 25.37 11.05
N LEU A 13 4.63 24.75 12.14
CA LEU A 13 5.08 23.35 12.11
C LEU A 13 4.09 22.38 11.45
N PRO A 14 2.75 22.45 11.69
CA PRO A 14 1.80 21.50 11.08
C PRO A 14 1.86 21.49 9.55
N ARG A 15 2.15 22.64 8.93
CA ARG A 15 2.24 22.76 7.48
C ARG A 15 3.48 22.10 6.92
N SER A 16 4.61 22.28 7.58
CA SER A 16 5.87 21.59 7.22
C SER A 16 5.75 20.08 7.46
N LEU A 17 5.11 19.67 8.55
CA LEU A 17 4.90 18.27 8.88
C LEU A 17 4.02 17.58 7.84
N ALA A 18 2.90 18.21 7.45
CA ALA A 18 2.03 17.70 6.39
C ALA A 18 2.77 17.57 5.05
N ALA A 19 3.61 18.55 4.71
CA ALA A 19 4.41 18.51 3.49
C ALA A 19 5.41 17.32 3.49
N VAL A 20 6.12 17.09 4.61
CA VAL A 20 7.03 15.94 4.75
C VAL A 20 6.26 14.62 4.65
N LEU A 21 5.16 14.48 5.41
CA LEU A 21 4.32 13.27 5.39
C LEU A 21 3.78 12.93 4.00
N ILE A 22 3.31 13.93 3.23
CA ILE A 22 2.83 13.72 1.86
C ILE A 22 3.98 13.31 0.93
N SER A 23 5.14 13.96 1.06
CA SER A 23 6.33 13.62 0.28
C SER A 23 6.74 12.16 0.47
N GLU A 24 6.77 11.69 1.72
CA GLU A 24 7.09 10.30 2.06
C GLU A 24 6.01 9.34 1.60
N ALA A 25 4.73 9.60 1.93
CA ALA A 25 3.61 8.73 1.59
C ALA A 25 3.45 8.53 0.08
N CYS A 26 3.79 9.55 -0.72
CA CYS A 26 3.73 9.48 -2.18
C CYS A 26 5.04 9.05 -2.83
N ASN A 27 6.12 8.80 -2.08
CA ASN A 27 7.46 8.45 -2.60
C ASN A 27 8.02 9.48 -3.62
N VAL A 28 7.70 10.76 -3.47
CA VAL A 28 8.08 11.81 -4.44
C VAL A 28 9.29 12.65 -3.99
N GLY A 29 9.75 12.45 -2.76
CA GLY A 29 10.82 13.24 -2.13
C GLY A 29 10.41 14.69 -1.87
N LEU A 30 11.31 15.50 -1.30
CA LEU A 30 10.97 16.86 -0.84
C LEU A 30 10.78 17.88 -1.97
N THR A 31 11.34 17.64 -3.17
CA THR A 31 11.33 18.62 -4.27
C THR A 31 9.93 19.13 -4.65
N PRO A 32 8.89 18.29 -4.76
CA PRO A 32 7.54 18.75 -5.14
C PRO A 32 6.80 19.53 -4.05
N VAL A 33 7.25 19.45 -2.79
CA VAL A 33 6.62 20.13 -1.65
C VAL A 33 7.39 21.37 -1.19
N ILE A 34 8.51 21.69 -1.86
CA ILE A 34 9.28 22.91 -1.63
C ILE A 34 8.60 24.09 -2.34
N LYS A 35 8.49 25.21 -1.63
CA LYS A 35 7.97 26.46 -2.20
C LYS A 35 8.83 27.65 -1.78
N ASP A 36 9.47 28.27 -2.77
CA ASP A 36 10.24 29.49 -2.56
C ASP A 36 9.34 30.65 -2.12
N GLY A 37 9.83 31.46 -1.19
CA GLY A 37 9.07 32.55 -0.57
C GLY A 37 8.09 32.12 0.53
N ASP A 38 7.90 30.82 0.76
CA ASP A 38 7.13 30.29 1.88
C ASP A 38 8.07 29.74 2.98
N GLY A 39 8.18 30.47 4.08
CA GLY A 39 9.05 30.11 5.21
C GLY A 39 8.76 28.74 5.81
N ALA A 40 7.56 28.18 5.63
CA ALA A 40 7.18 26.86 6.11
C ALA A 40 7.60 25.70 5.20
N LEU A 41 7.87 25.99 3.92
CA LEU A 41 8.09 25.00 2.87
C LEU A 41 9.47 25.13 2.22
N THR A 42 10.44 25.73 2.93
CA THR A 42 11.82 25.78 2.46
C THR A 42 12.49 24.41 2.59
N ARG A 43 13.42 24.08 1.69
CA ARG A 43 14.16 22.81 1.71
C ARG A 43 14.81 22.54 3.07
N GLY A 44 15.52 23.53 3.61
CA GLY A 44 16.24 23.39 4.88
C GLY A 44 15.29 23.11 6.05
N ARG A 45 14.13 23.76 6.06
CA ARG A 45 13.13 23.55 7.11
C ARG A 45 12.47 22.18 7.00
N LEU A 46 12.09 21.73 5.80
CA LEU A 46 11.49 20.41 5.62
C LEU A 46 12.48 19.30 6.01
N SER A 47 13.75 19.43 5.62
CA SER A 47 14.81 18.50 6.06
C SER A 47 15.00 18.49 7.57
N HIS A 48 14.87 19.64 8.23
CA HIS A 48 14.94 19.70 9.69
C HIS A 48 13.73 19.04 10.36
N VAL A 49 12.52 19.26 9.84
CA VAL A 49 11.29 18.64 10.34
C VAL A 49 11.33 17.13 10.19
N ASP A 50 11.74 16.66 9.02
CA ASP A 50 11.98 15.25 8.72
C ASP A 50 12.91 14.60 9.77
N GLN A 51 14.10 15.15 9.97
CA GLN A 51 15.09 14.57 10.89
C GLN A 51 14.70 14.65 12.38
N ASN A 52 13.96 15.67 12.80
CA ASN A 52 13.76 15.97 14.23
C ASN A 52 12.35 15.67 14.75
N TYR A 53 11.34 15.68 13.88
CA TYR A 53 9.94 15.51 14.25
C TYR A 53 9.33 14.23 13.67
N VAL A 54 9.88 13.72 12.56
CA VAL A 54 9.43 12.48 11.91
C VAL A 54 10.35 11.34 12.33
N ARG A 55 9.96 10.59 13.37
CA ARG A 55 10.71 9.40 13.85
C ARG A 55 9.82 8.18 13.81
N ALA A 56 10.40 7.02 13.49
CA ALA A 56 9.64 5.76 13.35
C ALA A 56 8.74 5.46 14.57
N GLU A 57 9.25 5.68 15.78
CA GLU A 57 8.50 5.44 17.01
C GLU A 57 7.29 6.38 17.17
N THR A 58 7.46 7.69 16.93
CA THR A 58 6.36 8.67 17.02
C THR A 58 5.37 8.50 15.87
N HIS A 59 5.82 8.12 14.67
CA HIS A 59 4.93 7.79 13.55
C HIS A 59 4.08 6.57 13.84
N ALA A 60 4.69 5.49 14.33
CA ALA A 60 3.95 4.28 14.71
C ALA A 60 2.91 4.57 15.78
N ALA A 61 3.27 5.36 16.81
CA ALA A 61 2.34 5.76 17.85
C ALA A 61 1.19 6.65 17.33
N ALA A 62 1.48 7.60 16.44
CA ALA A 62 0.47 8.47 15.84
C ALA A 62 -0.50 7.70 14.93
N ASN A 63 -0.03 6.65 14.26
CA ASN A 63 -0.83 5.79 13.38
C ASN A 63 -1.67 4.75 14.13
N ALA A 64 -1.62 4.69 15.46
CA ALA A 64 -2.42 3.79 16.29
C ALA A 64 -3.90 4.23 16.43
N ILE A 65 -4.50 4.74 15.35
CA ILE A 65 -5.92 5.13 15.32
C ILE A 65 -6.83 3.90 15.22
N PRO A 66 -8.05 3.92 15.80
CA PRO A 66 -8.89 2.73 15.90
C PRO A 66 -9.21 2.05 14.56
N ILE A 67 -9.39 2.83 13.49
CA ILE A 67 -9.74 2.31 12.16
C ILE A 67 -8.63 1.46 11.53
N VAL A 68 -7.35 1.72 11.85
CA VAL A 68 -6.22 0.95 11.28
C VAL A 68 -6.30 -0.52 11.69
N LYS A 69 -6.79 -0.82 12.90
CA LYS A 69 -7.03 -2.21 13.35
C LYS A 69 -8.08 -2.93 12.51
N LEU A 70 -9.04 -2.20 11.93
CA LEU A 70 -10.07 -2.77 11.06
C LEU A 70 -9.57 -2.98 9.63
N TRP A 71 -8.55 -2.24 9.20
CA TRP A 71 -7.94 -2.40 7.88
C TRP A 71 -6.93 -3.55 7.82
N GLY A 72 -6.43 -3.98 8.99
CA GLY A 72 -5.49 -5.08 9.11
C GLY A 72 -4.08 -4.62 9.44
N GLY A 73 -3.33 -5.50 10.10
CA GLY A 73 -1.97 -5.23 10.57
C GLY A 73 -0.91 -5.28 9.47
N GLY A 74 -1.27 -5.69 8.24
CA GLY A 74 -0.35 -5.81 7.10
C GLY A 74 0.70 -6.91 7.26
N LEU A 75 0.55 -7.78 8.27
CA LEU A 75 1.49 -8.86 8.60
C LEU A 75 1.26 -10.13 7.79
N LEU A 76 0.08 -10.28 7.19
CA LEU A 76 -0.32 -11.46 6.46
C LEU A 76 -1.09 -11.08 5.20
N ALA A 77 -0.67 -11.67 4.08
CA ALA A 77 -1.45 -11.77 2.87
C ALA A 77 -1.50 -13.25 2.47
N SER A 78 -2.67 -13.70 2.03
CA SER A 78 -2.88 -15.06 1.52
C SER A 78 -3.54 -14.98 0.15
N VAL A 79 -3.17 -15.91 -0.74
CA VAL A 79 -3.83 -16.04 -2.04
C VAL A 79 -4.56 -17.37 -2.08
N ASP A 80 -5.88 -17.31 -2.28
CA ASP A 80 -6.69 -18.50 -2.52
C ASP A 80 -7.04 -18.61 -4.01
N GLY A 81 -7.16 -19.85 -4.51
CA GLY A 81 -7.44 -20.15 -5.90
C GLY A 81 -8.78 -20.85 -6.09
N LEU A 82 -9.82 -20.08 -6.40
CA LEU A 82 -11.15 -20.59 -6.73
C LEU A 82 -11.18 -21.08 -8.18
N ARG A 83 -11.60 -22.32 -8.41
CA ARG A 83 -11.56 -22.97 -9.73
C ARG A 83 -12.96 -23.20 -10.27
N PHE A 84 -13.20 -22.73 -11.49
CA PHE A 84 -14.51 -22.80 -12.13
C PHE A 84 -14.41 -23.50 -13.49
N VAL A 85 -15.31 -24.44 -13.73
CA VAL A 85 -15.53 -25.02 -15.07
C VAL A 85 -16.33 -24.01 -15.89
N VAL A 86 -15.82 -23.63 -17.06
CA VAL A 86 -16.47 -22.66 -17.95
C VAL A 86 -17.04 -23.43 -19.15
N PRO A 87 -18.37 -23.42 -19.35
CA PRO A 87 -19.01 -24.20 -20.41
C PRO A 87 -18.81 -23.60 -21.81
N VAL A 88 -18.51 -22.31 -21.89
CA VAL A 88 -18.30 -21.57 -23.15
C VAL A 88 -16.83 -21.30 -23.40
N GLN A 89 -16.43 -21.29 -24.67
CA GLN A 89 -15.08 -20.90 -25.06
C GLN A 89 -14.90 -19.39 -24.87
N THR A 90 -14.09 -19.01 -23.88
CA THR A 90 -13.70 -17.63 -23.63
C THR A 90 -12.18 -17.48 -23.72
N ILE A 91 -11.70 -16.24 -23.84
CA ILE A 91 -10.25 -15.94 -23.86
C ILE A 91 -9.53 -16.42 -22.60
N ASN A 92 -10.23 -16.48 -21.46
CA ASN A 92 -9.65 -16.81 -20.15
C ASN A 92 -9.88 -18.27 -19.74
N ALA A 93 -10.64 -19.05 -20.51
CA ALA A 93 -10.90 -20.46 -20.20
C ALA A 93 -9.94 -21.38 -20.98
N ALA A 94 -9.15 -22.18 -20.26
CA ALA A 94 -8.22 -23.14 -20.86
C ALA A 94 -8.46 -24.57 -20.36
N PRO A 95 -8.16 -25.60 -21.17
CA PRO A 95 -8.23 -26.99 -20.73
C PRO A 95 -7.15 -27.27 -19.68
N SER A 96 -7.50 -28.02 -18.63
CA SER A 96 -6.54 -28.48 -17.63
C SER A 96 -6.91 -29.87 -17.16
N PRO A 97 -6.22 -30.93 -17.61
CA PRO A 97 -6.59 -32.31 -17.22
C PRO A 97 -6.59 -32.52 -15.71
N LYS A 98 -5.66 -31.86 -14.99
CA LYS A 98 -5.52 -31.95 -13.54
C LYS A 98 -6.72 -31.34 -12.78
N TYR A 99 -7.23 -30.21 -13.24
CA TYR A 99 -8.23 -29.43 -12.50
C TYR A 99 -9.64 -29.50 -13.09
N PHE A 100 -9.74 -29.72 -14.41
CA PHE A 100 -10.99 -29.64 -15.19
C PHE A 100 -11.25 -30.91 -16.01
N GLY A 101 -10.37 -31.91 -16.00
CA GLY A 101 -10.48 -33.12 -16.83
C GLY A 101 -10.52 -32.76 -18.32
N TYR A 102 -11.54 -33.27 -19.03
CA TYR A 102 -11.78 -32.96 -20.46
C TYR A 102 -12.48 -31.62 -20.69
N LYS A 103 -12.77 -30.86 -19.63
CA LYS A 103 -13.44 -29.57 -19.72
C LYS A 103 -12.43 -28.42 -19.73
N ARG A 104 -12.92 -27.22 -20.02
CA ARG A 104 -12.18 -25.96 -19.88
C ARG A 104 -12.62 -25.26 -18.61
N GLY A 105 -11.71 -24.50 -18.03
CA GLY A 105 -11.99 -23.73 -16.83
C GLY A 105 -11.02 -22.57 -16.66
N LEU A 106 -11.28 -21.81 -15.61
CA LEU A 106 -10.43 -20.72 -15.15
C LEU A 106 -10.22 -20.85 -13.64
N THR A 107 -9.13 -20.26 -13.18
CA THR A 107 -8.82 -20.10 -11.76
C THR A 107 -8.87 -18.61 -11.43
N LEU A 108 -9.70 -18.22 -10.46
CA LEU A 108 -9.66 -16.90 -9.86
C LEU A 108 -8.72 -16.97 -8.65
N LEU A 109 -7.59 -16.30 -8.74
CA LEU A 109 -6.74 -16.04 -7.58
C LEU A 109 -7.26 -14.80 -6.87
N ASN A 110 -7.53 -14.92 -5.58
CA ASN A 110 -7.97 -13.82 -4.73
C ASN A 110 -6.97 -13.65 -3.59
N ALA A 111 -6.29 -12.51 -3.57
CA ALA A 111 -5.44 -12.11 -2.47
C ALA A 111 -6.31 -11.49 -1.37
N VAL A 112 -6.10 -11.94 -0.13
CA VAL A 112 -6.80 -11.45 1.07
C VAL A 112 -5.80 -11.06 2.14
N ASN A 113 -6.13 -10.03 2.92
CA ASN A 113 -5.34 -9.62 4.08
C ASN A 113 -5.73 -10.40 5.36
N ASP A 114 -5.13 -10.03 6.48
CA ASP A 114 -5.39 -10.59 7.82
C ASP A 114 -6.80 -10.34 8.36
N GLN A 115 -7.58 -9.46 7.73
CA GLN A 115 -8.99 -9.19 8.03
C GLN A 115 -9.93 -9.90 7.05
N VAL A 116 -9.41 -10.79 6.20
CA VAL A 116 -10.18 -11.50 5.15
C VAL A 116 -10.78 -10.52 4.12
N MET A 117 -10.24 -9.31 4.01
CA MET A 117 -10.61 -8.35 2.99
C MET A 117 -9.83 -8.66 1.71
N GLY A 118 -10.54 -8.68 0.57
CA GLY A 118 -9.91 -8.84 -0.75
C GLY A 118 -9.05 -7.62 -1.08
N ILE A 119 -7.78 -7.87 -1.37
CA ILE A 119 -6.77 -6.83 -1.67
C ILE A 119 -6.29 -6.85 -3.12
N GLY A 120 -6.57 -7.92 -3.88
CA GLY A 120 -6.18 -8.05 -5.28
C GLY A 120 -6.71 -9.34 -5.89
N GLN A 121 -6.94 -9.37 -7.20
CA GLN A 121 -7.51 -10.54 -7.88
C GLN A 121 -6.90 -10.74 -9.27
N VAL A 122 -6.63 -11.98 -9.65
CA VAL A 122 -6.11 -12.32 -10.99
C VAL A 122 -6.86 -13.52 -11.56
N VAL A 123 -7.29 -13.41 -12.81
CA VAL A 123 -7.87 -14.53 -13.56
C VAL A 123 -6.75 -15.27 -14.30
N VAL A 124 -6.56 -16.54 -13.95
CA VAL A 124 -5.56 -17.42 -14.53
C VAL A 124 -6.25 -18.50 -15.38
N PRO A 125 -5.95 -18.61 -16.68
CA PRO A 125 -6.41 -19.72 -17.50
C PRO A 125 -5.90 -21.05 -16.94
N GLY A 126 -6.63 -22.16 -17.07
CA GLY A 126 -6.31 -23.45 -16.43
C GLY A 126 -4.93 -24.12 -16.66
N THR A 127 -4.10 -23.61 -17.56
CA THR A 127 -2.87 -24.26 -18.04
C THR A 127 -1.56 -23.92 -17.31
N PRO A 128 -1.29 -22.70 -16.81
CA PRO A 128 -0.01 -22.35 -16.22
C PRO A 128 0.22 -22.93 -14.83
N ARG A 129 1.47 -22.90 -14.38
CA ARG A 129 1.79 -23.14 -12.97
C ARG A 129 1.36 -21.92 -12.15
N ASP A 130 0.48 -22.15 -11.19
CA ASP A 130 -0.02 -21.16 -10.23
C ASP A 130 1.03 -20.30 -9.47
N PRO A 131 2.29 -20.73 -9.19
CA PRO A 131 3.20 -19.97 -8.32
C PRO A 131 3.53 -18.56 -8.80
N LEU A 132 3.73 -18.36 -10.11
CA LEU A 132 4.08 -17.05 -10.65
C LEU A 132 2.88 -16.10 -10.60
N TYR A 133 1.67 -16.62 -10.82
CA TYR A 133 0.44 -15.83 -10.74
C TYR A 133 0.06 -15.48 -9.31
N ILE A 134 0.41 -16.32 -8.33
CA ILE A 134 0.26 -16.00 -6.91
C ILE A 134 1.17 -14.82 -6.53
N LEU A 135 2.44 -14.84 -6.96
CA LEU A 135 3.36 -13.72 -6.72
C LEU A 135 2.89 -12.46 -7.44
N ASP A 136 2.43 -12.59 -8.69
CA ASP A 136 1.88 -11.48 -9.47
C ASP A 136 0.67 -10.83 -8.77
N CYS A 137 -0.27 -11.65 -8.29
CA CYS A 137 -1.44 -11.20 -7.53
C CYS A 137 -1.06 -10.47 -6.22
N LEU A 138 0.04 -10.86 -5.57
CA LEU A 138 0.52 -10.21 -4.34
C LEU A 138 1.31 -8.92 -4.60
N ILE A 139 2.03 -8.83 -5.72
CA ILE A 139 2.86 -7.67 -6.05
C ILE A 139 2.02 -6.58 -6.73
N ASN A 140 1.05 -6.98 -7.55
CA ASN A 140 0.17 -6.10 -8.32
C ASN A 140 -1.24 -6.09 -7.71
N LEU A 141 -1.35 -5.70 -6.43
CA LEU A 141 -2.62 -5.66 -5.68
C LEU A 141 -3.71 -4.82 -6.37
N ASP A 142 -3.30 -3.76 -7.08
CA ASP A 142 -4.20 -2.88 -7.84
C ASP A 142 -4.68 -3.47 -9.19
N ALA A 143 -4.24 -4.67 -9.57
CA ALA A 143 -4.57 -5.28 -10.86
C ALA A 143 -5.98 -5.90 -10.88
N GLY A 144 -7.00 -5.10 -10.63
CA GLY A 144 -8.25 -5.24 -11.37
C GLY A 144 -8.06 -4.68 -12.79
N PRO A 145 -8.79 -5.18 -13.80
CA PRO A 145 -8.83 -4.53 -15.12
C PRO A 145 -9.38 -3.10 -15.04
#